data_AF-A0A133SG96-F1
#
_entry.id   AF-A0A133SG96-F1
#
_cell.length_a   1.000
_cell.length_b   1.000
_cell.length_c   1.000
_cell.angle_alpha   90.00
_cell.angle_beta   90.00
_cell.angle_gamma   90.00
#
_symmetry.space_group_name_H-M   'P 1'
#
loop_
_entity.id
_entity.type
_entity.pdbx_description
1 polymer ?
#
loop_
_entity_poly.entity_id
_entity_poly.type
_entity_poly.pdbx_seq_one_letter_code
_entity_poly.pdbx_strand_id
1 'polypeptide(L)'
;MIFMKSLKIDAAKCTGCGTCLAFSEYIAEGSDGKARVKNNGKIEAQEVIAAAQEMVDLCPEQAIQLSDIQAKALSTAEKQQIIAQLKAKLSSIKIPNIQRSDYDFDREKYPFDIDYNYLDGTHNYKYKSSSDARDAGWKDFKRRNYARIEQYAMEVLSQYGTDKIAPFFDASEQGVYTKWNKKFEAILQETVDSVVNSLNGSPLPDDFCTWAVFPTQYIDNFKDYNPIKWGAKVEREMRSDSYSSESWYKDCVDTDDMDFDEPGRIFKGTTRTVTKYCYKYDKGMGKDFKQDILNTIYNSDIDEYYEEILGWLIDDYRSNIEKTIEAKCKVLEEALG
;
A
#
# COMPACT_ATOMS: atom_id res chain seq x y z
N MET A 1 10.56 -51.23 19.83
CA MET A 1 9.88 -49.93 19.89
C MET A 1 10.94 -48.89 20.17
N ILE A 2 11.09 -47.90 19.29
CA ILE A 2 11.91 -46.73 19.62
C ILE A 2 10.98 -45.84 20.47
N PHE A 3 11.33 -45.64 21.75
CA PHE A 3 10.61 -44.74 22.64
C PHE A 3 11.09 -43.33 22.33
N MET A 4 10.25 -42.52 21.69
CA MET A 4 10.53 -41.11 21.44
C MET A 4 9.76 -40.27 22.45
N LYS A 5 10.32 -39.11 22.83
CA LYS A 5 9.59 -38.10 23.61
C LYS A 5 9.48 -36.79 22.84
N SER A 6 8.44 -36.01 23.12
CA SER A 6 8.30 -34.62 22.62
C SER A 6 8.32 -33.62 23.76
N LEU A 7 9.01 -32.52 23.54
CA LEU A 7 8.90 -31.30 24.32
C LEU A 7 7.76 -30.43 23.80
N LYS A 8 6.95 -29.91 24.73
CA LYS A 8 5.97 -28.84 24.47
C LYS A 8 6.12 -27.74 25.52
N ILE A 9 5.90 -26.49 25.12
CA ILE A 9 5.92 -25.34 26.02
C ILE A 9 4.55 -24.65 25.98
N ASP A 10 3.91 -24.55 27.14
CA ASP A 10 2.71 -23.75 27.34
C ASP A 10 3.08 -22.26 27.37
N ALA A 11 2.75 -21.54 26.29
CA ALA A 11 3.09 -20.13 26.15
C ALA A 11 2.37 -19.21 27.17
N ALA A 12 1.23 -19.65 27.72
CA ALA A 12 0.50 -18.89 28.74
C ALA A 12 1.19 -18.97 30.11
N LYS A 13 1.81 -20.12 30.42
CA LYS A 13 2.57 -20.33 31.66
C LYS A 13 4.02 -19.87 31.56
N CYS A 14 4.60 -19.84 30.36
CA CYS A 14 5.98 -19.41 30.18
C CYS A 14 6.17 -17.93 30.52
N THR A 15 6.96 -17.65 31.56
CA THR A 15 7.31 -16.30 32.03
C THR A 15 8.64 -15.76 31.47
N GLY A 16 9.36 -16.55 30.66
CA GLY A 16 10.64 -16.12 30.08
C GLY A 16 11.83 -16.16 31.04
N CYS A 17 11.82 -17.04 32.05
CA CYS A 17 12.92 -17.13 33.04
C CYS A 17 14.28 -17.60 32.50
N GLY A 18 14.33 -18.13 31.26
CA GLY A 18 15.57 -18.48 30.57
C GLY A 18 16.24 -19.82 30.96
N THR A 19 15.82 -20.47 32.04
CA THR A 19 16.46 -21.71 32.55
C THR A 19 16.56 -22.82 31.49
N CYS A 20 15.54 -22.98 30.65
CA CYS A 20 15.49 -24.01 29.63
C CYS A 20 16.33 -23.71 28.38
N LEU A 21 16.86 -22.48 28.23
CA LEU A 21 17.69 -22.10 27.08
C LEU A 21 19.07 -22.77 27.09
N ALA A 22 19.50 -23.31 28.24
CA ALA A 22 20.66 -24.20 28.31
C ALA A 22 20.48 -25.47 27.45
N PHE A 23 19.23 -25.85 27.15
CA PHE A 23 18.86 -26.93 26.25
C PHE A 23 18.65 -26.41 24.81
N SER A 24 19.63 -25.63 24.33
CA SER A 24 19.53 -24.79 23.13
C SER A 24 19.33 -25.55 21.82
N GLU A 25 19.63 -26.85 21.80
CA GLU A 25 19.39 -27.72 20.66
C GLU A 25 17.88 -27.88 20.38
N TYR A 26 17.06 -27.87 21.43
CA TYR A 26 15.62 -28.10 21.35
C TYR A 26 14.77 -26.88 21.71
N ILE A 27 15.37 -25.84 22.29
CA ILE A 27 14.64 -24.66 22.74
C ILE A 27 15.32 -23.38 22.24
N ALA A 28 14.52 -22.43 21.78
CA ALA A 28 14.91 -21.09 21.40
C ALA A 28 14.17 -20.05 22.23
N GLU A 29 14.73 -18.85 22.34
CA GLU A 29 14.00 -17.68 22.82
C GLU A 29 13.26 -17.02 21.64
N GLY A 30 11.97 -16.74 21.82
CA GLY A 30 11.16 -15.98 20.89
C GLY A 30 11.37 -14.47 21.03
N SER A 31 10.86 -13.69 20.08
CA SER A 31 10.95 -12.22 20.10
C SER A 31 10.20 -11.57 21.28
N ASP A 32 9.32 -12.32 21.95
CA ASP A 32 8.60 -11.92 23.17
C ASP A 32 9.35 -12.28 24.46
N GLY A 33 10.60 -12.75 24.37
CA GLY A 33 11.42 -13.21 25.50
C GLY A 33 10.97 -14.56 26.08
N LYS A 34 10.00 -15.24 25.45
CA LYS A 34 9.50 -16.53 25.92
C LYS A 34 10.16 -17.68 25.18
N ALA A 35 10.32 -18.81 25.87
CA ALA A 35 10.86 -20.01 25.27
C ALA A 35 9.89 -20.62 24.24
N ARG A 36 10.46 -21.21 23.18
CA ARG A 36 9.77 -21.95 22.12
C ARG A 36 10.56 -23.20 21.78
N VAL A 37 9.85 -24.27 21.44
CA VAL A 37 10.45 -25.54 21.05
C VAL A 37 10.95 -25.45 19.60
N LYS A 38 12.17 -25.91 19.34
CA LYS A 38 12.76 -26.09 18.00
C LYS A 38 12.44 -27.47 17.47
N ASN A 39 12.40 -27.64 16.14
CA ASN A 39 12.34 -28.93 15.46
C ASN A 39 11.26 -29.87 16.03
N ASN A 40 10.15 -29.27 16.47
CA ASN A 40 9.01 -29.91 17.12
C ASN A 40 9.32 -30.71 18.41
N GLY A 41 10.49 -30.50 19.01
CA GLY A 41 10.83 -30.98 20.36
C GLY A 41 11.05 -32.48 20.47
N LYS A 42 11.23 -33.17 19.35
CA LYS A 42 11.43 -34.62 19.34
C LYS A 42 12.80 -34.99 19.89
N ILE A 43 12.81 -35.91 20.83
CA ILE A 43 14.03 -36.48 21.41
C ILE A 43 14.01 -37.98 21.15
N GLU A 44 14.95 -38.42 20.31
CA GLU A 44 15.12 -39.82 19.92
C GLU A 44 16.25 -40.51 20.69
N ALA A 45 17.29 -39.75 21.04
CA ALA A 45 18.43 -40.24 21.80
C ALA A 45 18.04 -40.45 23.28
N GLN A 46 18.10 -41.70 23.73
CA GLN A 46 17.70 -42.06 25.10
C GLN A 46 18.55 -41.36 26.16
N GLU A 47 19.82 -41.13 25.85
CA GLU A 47 20.77 -40.37 26.67
C GLU A 47 20.38 -38.89 26.84
N VAL A 48 19.67 -38.31 25.86
CA VAL A 48 19.22 -36.92 25.89
C VAL A 48 17.92 -36.76 26.68
N ILE A 49 17.09 -37.81 26.75
CA ILE A 49 15.80 -37.80 27.47
C ILE A 49 15.99 -37.48 28.96
N ALA A 50 17.06 -37.98 29.59
CA ALA A 50 17.34 -37.70 31.00
C ALA A 50 17.61 -36.20 31.23
N ALA A 51 18.45 -35.59 30.40
CA ALA A 51 18.74 -34.16 30.46
C ALA A 51 17.51 -33.29 30.14
N ALA A 52 16.67 -33.75 29.21
CA ALA A 52 15.41 -33.08 28.91
C ALA A 52 14.42 -33.14 30.09
N GLN A 53 14.36 -34.28 30.80
CA GLN A 53 13.52 -34.40 31.99
C GLN A 53 14.03 -33.49 33.12
N GLU A 54 15.33 -33.44 33.36
CA GLU A 54 15.92 -32.51 34.33
C GLU A 54 15.59 -31.05 34.00
N MET A 55 15.70 -30.65 32.72
CA MET A 55 15.34 -29.31 32.26
C MET A 55 13.84 -29.01 32.48
N VAL A 56 12.95 -29.97 32.24
CA VAL A 56 11.52 -29.86 32.50
C VAL A 56 11.26 -29.61 34.00
N ASP A 57 11.94 -30.35 34.86
CA ASP A 57 11.81 -30.25 36.31
C ASP A 57 12.35 -28.93 36.87
N LEU A 58 13.32 -28.32 36.18
CA LEU A 58 13.89 -27.00 36.51
C LEU A 58 13.02 -25.81 36.08
N CYS A 59 11.93 -26.02 35.32
CA CYS A 59 11.03 -24.95 34.94
C CYS A 59 10.17 -24.50 36.14
N PRO A 60 10.36 -23.29 36.69
CA PRO A 60 9.64 -22.86 37.91
C PRO A 60 8.13 -22.80 37.73
N GLU A 61 7.66 -22.49 36.52
CA GLU A 61 6.24 -22.38 36.17
C GLU A 61 5.63 -23.68 35.64
N GLN A 62 6.44 -24.76 35.57
CA GLN A 62 6.03 -26.05 34.99
C GLN A 62 5.39 -25.90 33.59
N ALA A 63 5.92 -24.95 32.81
CA ALA A 63 5.42 -24.63 31.48
C ALA A 63 5.87 -25.64 30.43
N ILE A 64 6.85 -26.49 30.73
CA ILE A 64 7.47 -27.44 29.81
C ILE A 64 6.92 -28.84 30.11
N GLN A 65 6.56 -29.58 29.07
CA GLN A 65 6.06 -30.94 29.18
C GLN A 65 6.88 -31.87 28.29
N LEU A 66 7.21 -33.04 28.82
CA LEU A 66 7.87 -34.12 28.10
C LEU A 66 6.91 -35.31 27.99
N SER A 67 6.39 -35.56 26.78
CA SER A 67 5.38 -36.59 26.53
C SER A 67 5.94 -37.75 25.72
N ASP A 68 5.55 -38.98 26.04
CA ASP A 68 5.84 -40.13 25.19
C ASP A 68 5.12 -40.01 23.85
N ILE A 69 5.84 -40.32 22.77
CA ILE A 69 5.29 -40.40 21.44
C ILE A 69 5.64 -41.74 20.83
N GLN A 70 4.63 -42.41 20.28
CA GLN A 70 4.87 -43.48 19.33
C GLN A 70 5.01 -42.86 17.95
N ALA A 71 6.12 -43.16 17.26
CA ALA A 71 6.24 -42.87 15.85
C ALA A 71 5.09 -43.58 15.13
N LYS A 72 4.15 -42.79 14.58
CA LYS A 72 3.05 -43.36 13.79
C LYS A 72 3.57 -43.57 12.38
N ALA A 73 3.92 -44.81 12.06
CA ALA A 73 4.21 -45.20 10.70
C ALA A 73 2.96 -44.98 9.84
N LEU A 74 3.05 -44.05 8.89
CA LEU A 74 1.98 -43.80 7.92
C LEU A 74 2.09 -44.79 6.77
N SER A 75 0.95 -45.34 6.36
CA SER A 75 0.83 -46.05 5.10
C SER A 75 1.05 -45.10 3.91
N THR A 76 1.42 -45.64 2.74
CA THR A 76 1.56 -44.86 1.50
C THR A 76 0.28 -44.08 1.18
N ALA A 77 -0.90 -44.67 1.44
CA ALA A 77 -2.18 -44.01 1.23
C ALA A 77 -2.40 -42.80 2.16
N GLU A 78 -2.04 -42.92 3.44
CA GLU A 78 -2.12 -41.81 4.39
C GLU A 78 -1.17 -40.67 4.01
N LYS A 79 0.05 -40.98 3.57
CA LYS A 79 1.02 -39.97 3.10
C LYS A 79 0.47 -39.20 1.90
N GLN A 80 -0.01 -39.93 0.89
CA GLN A 80 -0.63 -39.32 -0.29
C GLN A 80 -1.85 -38.47 0.07
N GLN A 81 -2.66 -38.92 1.02
CA GLN A 81 -3.82 -38.17 1.51
C GLN A 81 -3.40 -36.86 2.17
N ILE A 82 -2.35 -36.86 3.01
CA ILE A 82 -1.82 -35.64 3.64
C ILE A 82 -1.33 -34.64 2.59
N ILE A 83 -0.55 -35.09 1.61
CA ILE A 83 -0.06 -34.20 0.53
C ILE A 83 -1.23 -33.65 -0.29
N ALA A 84 -2.20 -34.49 -0.64
CA ALA A 84 -3.39 -34.06 -1.36
C ALA A 84 -4.22 -33.04 -0.56
N GLN A 85 -4.36 -33.25 0.75
CA GLN A 85 -5.06 -32.32 1.64
C GLN A 85 -4.33 -30.99 1.77
N LEU A 86 -3.00 -31.00 1.93
CA LEU A 86 -2.18 -29.79 1.95
C LEU A 86 -2.36 -29.00 0.64
N LYS A 87 -2.18 -29.66 -0.51
CA LYS A 87 -2.34 -29.04 -1.83
C LYS A 87 -3.74 -28.44 -1.97
N ALA A 88 -4.79 -29.18 -1.60
CA ALA A 88 -6.16 -28.70 -1.68
C ALA A 88 -6.42 -27.49 -0.76
N LYS A 89 -5.93 -27.52 0.48
CA LYS A 89 -6.05 -26.41 1.43
C LYS A 89 -5.35 -25.15 0.91
N LEU A 90 -4.09 -25.26 0.49
CA LEU A 90 -3.34 -24.13 -0.05
C LEU A 90 -3.98 -23.56 -1.32
N SER A 91 -4.37 -24.42 -2.28
CA SER A 91 -5.04 -24.00 -3.51
C SER A 91 -6.44 -23.44 -3.30
N SER A 92 -7.07 -23.69 -2.14
CA SER A 92 -8.37 -23.11 -1.80
C SER A 92 -8.31 -21.64 -1.37
N ILE A 93 -7.11 -21.13 -1.04
CA ILE A 93 -6.93 -19.71 -0.70
C ILE A 93 -7.21 -18.88 -1.96
N LYS A 94 -8.32 -18.13 -1.94
CA LYS A 94 -8.67 -17.23 -3.04
C LYS A 94 -7.93 -15.91 -2.90
N ILE A 95 -7.12 -15.59 -3.90
CA ILE A 95 -6.57 -14.25 -4.10
C ILE A 95 -7.61 -13.41 -4.83
N PRO A 96 -8.07 -12.29 -4.26
CA PRO A 96 -9.11 -11.47 -4.87
C PRO A 96 -8.65 -10.94 -6.24
N ASN A 97 -9.57 -10.88 -7.19
CA ASN A 97 -9.35 -10.10 -8.41
C ASN A 97 -9.36 -8.62 -8.04
N ILE A 98 -8.52 -7.84 -8.72
CA ILE A 98 -8.63 -6.38 -8.68
C ILE A 98 -10.04 -5.99 -9.10
N GLN A 99 -10.68 -5.18 -8.28
CA GLN A 99 -11.96 -4.56 -8.59
C GLN A 99 -11.73 -3.10 -8.94
N ARG A 100 -12.66 -2.54 -9.72
CA ARG A 100 -12.64 -1.14 -10.10
C ARG A 100 -12.46 -0.19 -8.90
N SER A 101 -13.13 -0.49 -7.77
CA SER A 101 -13.01 0.26 -6.51
C SER A 101 -11.61 0.30 -5.89
N ASP A 102 -10.74 -0.64 -6.25
CA ASP A 102 -9.37 -0.71 -5.73
C ASP A 102 -8.50 0.39 -6.32
N TYR A 103 -8.75 0.80 -7.57
CA TYR A 103 -7.95 1.79 -8.29
C TYR A 103 -8.71 3.02 -8.80
N ASP A 104 -10.04 3.06 -8.74
CA ASP A 104 -10.82 4.23 -9.21
C ASP A 104 -10.36 5.55 -8.57
N PHE A 105 -10.25 6.58 -9.40
CA PHE A 105 -10.02 7.94 -8.91
C PHE A 105 -11.33 8.57 -8.38
N ASP A 106 -11.32 8.89 -7.09
CA ASP A 106 -12.43 9.55 -6.40
C ASP A 106 -12.07 11.02 -6.13
N ARG A 107 -12.56 11.93 -6.99
CA ARG A 107 -12.24 13.35 -6.92
C ARG A 107 -12.57 14.02 -5.58
N GLU A 108 -13.51 13.48 -4.82
CA GLU A 108 -13.91 14.04 -3.52
C GLU A 108 -12.91 13.71 -2.41
N LYS A 109 -12.03 12.72 -2.62
CA LYS A 109 -11.01 12.28 -1.64
C LYS A 109 -9.67 12.99 -1.76
N TYR A 110 -9.42 13.68 -2.87
CA TYR A 110 -8.13 14.33 -3.13
C TYR A 110 -8.26 15.85 -3.30
N PRO A 111 -8.78 16.57 -2.29
CA PRO A 111 -8.81 18.03 -2.33
C PRO A 111 -7.39 18.57 -2.26
N PHE A 112 -7.14 19.65 -3.00
CA PHE A 112 -5.89 20.40 -2.96
C PHE A 112 -6.21 21.90 -2.87
N ASP A 113 -5.21 22.74 -2.59
CA ASP A 113 -5.41 24.19 -2.51
C ASP A 113 -4.61 24.96 -3.55
N ILE A 114 -5.10 26.16 -3.85
CA ILE A 114 -4.50 27.11 -4.78
C ILE A 114 -4.13 28.41 -4.04
N ASP A 115 -3.41 29.32 -4.68
CA ASP A 115 -3.17 30.63 -4.09
C ASP A 115 -4.46 31.46 -4.13
N TYR A 116 -5.07 31.69 -2.96
CA TYR A 116 -6.30 32.46 -2.80
C TYR A 116 -6.07 33.92 -2.39
N ASN A 117 -4.86 34.30 -1.98
CA ASN A 117 -4.59 35.55 -1.23
C ASN A 117 -4.86 36.85 -2.02
N TYR A 118 -5.18 36.73 -3.31
CA TYR A 118 -5.38 37.83 -4.23
C TYR A 118 -6.72 37.75 -4.97
N LEU A 119 -7.54 36.72 -4.70
CA LEU A 119 -8.78 36.44 -5.43
C LEU A 119 -9.95 37.37 -5.06
N ASP A 120 -9.72 38.36 -4.19
CA ASP A 120 -10.61 39.51 -4.01
C ASP A 120 -10.43 40.58 -5.11
N GLY A 121 -9.29 40.57 -5.80
CA GLY A 121 -8.92 41.60 -6.76
C GLY A 121 -8.22 42.79 -6.10
N THR A 122 -7.81 43.77 -6.91
CA THR A 122 -6.98 44.86 -6.35
C THR A 122 -7.78 45.93 -5.64
N HIS A 123 -9.05 46.13 -6.02
CA HIS A 123 -9.89 47.27 -5.62
C HIS A 123 -9.20 48.65 -5.74
N ASN A 124 -8.10 48.70 -6.49
CA ASN A 124 -7.23 49.84 -6.64
C ASN A 124 -7.49 50.41 -8.03
N TYR A 125 -8.35 51.44 -8.10
CA TYR A 125 -8.78 52.08 -9.32
C TYR A 125 -7.64 52.86 -9.98
N LYS A 126 -6.76 52.13 -10.68
CA LYS A 126 -5.52 52.66 -11.27
C LYS A 126 -5.41 52.44 -12.78
N TYR A 127 -6.25 51.60 -13.36
CA TYR A 127 -6.21 51.29 -14.79
C TYR A 127 -7.02 52.30 -15.60
N LYS A 128 -6.61 52.55 -16.84
CA LYS A 128 -7.23 53.56 -17.73
C LYS A 128 -8.42 53.03 -18.52
N SER A 129 -8.60 51.71 -18.56
CA SER A 129 -9.70 51.03 -19.23
C SER A 129 -10.07 49.74 -18.52
N SER A 130 -11.30 49.26 -18.73
CA SER A 130 -11.73 47.93 -18.25
C SER A 130 -10.85 46.82 -18.85
N SER A 131 -10.46 46.91 -20.13
CA SER A 131 -9.56 45.93 -20.74
C SER A 131 -8.20 45.85 -20.04
N ASP A 132 -7.58 47.00 -19.72
CA ASP A 132 -6.30 47.03 -18.99
C ASP A 132 -6.42 46.40 -17.60
N ALA A 133 -7.54 46.65 -16.91
CA ALA A 133 -7.81 46.05 -15.60
C ALA A 133 -7.97 44.53 -15.71
N ARG A 134 -8.76 44.06 -16.68
CA ARG A 134 -8.96 42.62 -16.95
C ARG A 134 -7.66 41.91 -17.28
N ASP A 135 -6.85 42.49 -18.17
CA ASP A 135 -5.55 41.93 -18.55
C ASP A 135 -4.60 41.83 -17.35
N ALA A 136 -4.62 42.82 -16.45
CA ALA A 136 -3.84 42.78 -15.22
C ALA A 136 -4.32 41.69 -14.25
N GLY A 137 -5.64 41.57 -14.05
CA GLY A 137 -6.23 40.52 -13.22
C GLY A 137 -5.94 39.11 -13.75
N TRP A 138 -6.09 38.91 -15.07
CA TRP A 138 -5.71 37.67 -15.72
C TRP A 138 -4.22 37.38 -15.56
N LYS A 139 -3.34 38.36 -15.77
CA LYS A 139 -1.89 38.18 -15.62
C LYS A 139 -1.52 37.72 -14.21
N ASP A 140 -2.16 38.27 -13.19
CA ASP A 140 -1.93 37.87 -11.80
C ASP A 140 -2.46 36.48 -11.51
N PHE A 141 -3.67 36.13 -11.97
CA PHE A 141 -4.19 34.77 -11.83
C PHE A 141 -3.34 33.74 -12.57
N LYS A 142 -2.96 34.06 -13.81
CA LYS A 142 -2.16 33.20 -14.65
C LYS A 142 -0.84 32.85 -13.99
N ARG A 143 -0.13 33.86 -13.51
CA ARG A 143 1.18 33.70 -12.86
C ARG A 143 1.09 32.84 -11.60
N ARG A 144 0.04 33.01 -10.80
CA ARG A 144 -0.06 32.41 -9.47
C ARG A 144 -0.68 31.02 -9.46
N ASN A 145 -1.64 30.78 -10.35
CA ASN A 145 -2.41 29.53 -10.41
C ASN A 145 -2.39 28.88 -11.80
N TYR A 146 -2.88 29.54 -12.85
CA TYR A 146 -3.09 28.88 -14.17
C TYR A 146 -1.80 28.34 -14.82
N ALA A 147 -0.64 28.98 -14.61
CA ALA A 147 0.64 28.50 -15.11
C ALA A 147 1.18 27.28 -14.34
N ARG A 148 0.48 26.84 -13.28
CA ARG A 148 0.87 25.77 -12.37
C ARG A 148 -0.11 24.59 -12.41
N ILE A 149 -0.97 24.49 -13.43
CA ILE A 149 -1.94 23.40 -13.58
C ILE A 149 -1.25 22.04 -13.43
N GLU A 150 -0.14 21.82 -14.15
CA GLU A 150 0.63 20.56 -14.05
C GLU A 150 1.06 20.28 -12.61
N GLN A 151 1.55 21.28 -11.88
CA GLN A 151 2.02 21.11 -10.50
C GLN A 151 0.88 20.68 -9.57
N TYR A 152 -0.29 21.32 -9.69
CA TYR A 152 -1.47 20.95 -8.91
C TYR A 152 -2.00 19.57 -9.28
N ALA A 153 -2.04 19.24 -10.57
CA ALA A 153 -2.43 17.92 -11.03
C ALA A 153 -1.47 16.83 -10.50
N MET A 154 -0.16 17.08 -10.53
CA MET A 154 0.86 16.18 -9.99
C MET A 154 0.70 15.96 -8.48
N GLU A 155 0.34 17.00 -7.71
CA GLU A 155 0.07 16.87 -6.27
C GLU A 155 -1.10 15.91 -6.01
N VAL A 156 -2.23 16.11 -6.70
CA VAL A 156 -3.41 15.23 -6.61
C VAL A 156 -3.08 13.80 -7.04
N LEU A 157 -2.42 13.65 -8.19
CA LEU A 157 -2.05 12.34 -8.75
C LEU A 157 -1.02 11.61 -7.88
N SER A 158 -0.14 12.33 -7.19
CA SER A 158 0.81 11.74 -6.24
C SER A 158 0.09 11.15 -5.03
N GLN A 159 -0.88 11.87 -4.46
CA GLN A 159 -1.67 11.37 -3.32
C GLN A 159 -2.48 10.14 -3.74
N TYR A 160 -3.20 10.22 -4.86
CA TYR A 160 -3.91 9.08 -5.44
C TYR A 160 -2.99 7.87 -5.70
N GLY A 161 -1.80 8.11 -6.27
CA GLY A 161 -0.81 7.06 -6.53
C GLY A 161 -0.33 6.37 -5.26
N THR A 162 -0.10 7.13 -4.18
CA THR A 162 0.28 6.57 -2.88
C THR A 162 -0.85 5.76 -2.24
N ASP A 163 -2.09 6.25 -2.31
CA ASP A 163 -3.22 5.64 -1.60
C ASP A 163 -3.77 4.39 -2.31
N LYS A 164 -3.78 4.40 -3.64
CA LYS A 164 -4.46 3.37 -4.44
C LYS A 164 -3.52 2.43 -5.19
N ILE A 165 -2.43 2.96 -5.73
CA ILE A 165 -1.59 2.21 -6.68
C ILE A 165 -0.36 1.61 -5.98
N ALA A 166 0.36 2.40 -5.19
CA ALA A 166 1.58 1.98 -4.50
C ALA A 166 1.42 0.71 -3.63
N PRO A 167 0.28 0.44 -2.94
CA PRO A 167 0.14 -0.77 -2.14
C PRO A 167 0.30 -2.09 -2.91
N PHE A 168 0.07 -2.08 -4.23
CA PHE A 168 0.25 -3.25 -5.11
C PHE A 168 1.69 -3.41 -5.62
N PHE A 169 2.55 -2.42 -5.40
CA PHE A 169 3.99 -2.49 -5.68
C PHE A 169 4.81 -2.65 -4.39
N ASP A 170 4.15 -2.72 -3.23
CA ASP A 170 4.79 -2.84 -1.93
C ASP A 170 5.05 -4.31 -1.57
N ALA A 171 6.32 -4.72 -1.70
CA ALA A 171 6.82 -6.02 -1.25
C ALA A 171 7.23 -6.05 0.24
N SER A 172 7.04 -4.96 0.98
CA SER A 172 7.36 -4.90 2.40
C SER A 172 6.38 -5.69 3.26
N GLU A 173 6.69 -5.80 4.56
CA GLU A 173 5.83 -6.49 5.52
C GLU A 173 4.42 -5.86 5.65
N GLN A 174 4.26 -4.60 5.26
CA GLN A 174 2.98 -3.89 5.33
C GLN A 174 2.13 -4.03 4.05
N GLY A 175 2.74 -4.53 2.97
CA GLY A 175 2.13 -4.69 1.66
C GLY A 175 0.99 -5.70 1.60
N VAL A 176 0.20 -5.63 0.53
CA VAL A 176 -0.98 -6.50 0.34
C VAL A 176 -0.60 -7.98 0.25
N TYR A 177 0.54 -8.29 -0.37
CA TYR A 177 1.04 -9.65 -0.54
C TYR A 177 1.41 -10.30 0.79
N THR A 178 2.07 -9.56 1.69
CA THR A 178 2.43 -10.09 3.01
C THR A 178 1.18 -10.49 3.81
N LYS A 179 0.10 -9.71 3.72
CA LYS A 179 -1.19 -10.06 4.36
C LYS A 179 -1.79 -11.34 3.79
N TRP A 180 -1.64 -11.60 2.49
CA TRP A 180 -2.09 -12.85 1.88
C TRP A 180 -1.17 -14.02 2.22
N ASN A 181 0.14 -13.82 2.21
CA ASN A 181 1.16 -14.80 2.56
C ASN A 181 0.91 -15.43 3.94
N LYS A 182 0.52 -14.61 4.93
CA LYS A 182 0.19 -15.09 6.29
C LYS A 182 -0.89 -16.19 6.32
N LYS A 183 -1.81 -16.21 5.36
CA LYS A 183 -2.84 -17.27 5.27
C LYS A 183 -2.22 -18.62 4.88
N PHE A 184 -1.22 -18.62 4.00
CA PHE A 184 -0.50 -19.82 3.60
C PHE A 184 0.39 -20.34 4.74
N GLU A 185 1.09 -19.44 5.44
CA GLU A 185 1.93 -19.80 6.60
C GLU A 185 1.10 -20.52 7.68
N ALA A 186 -0.12 -20.05 7.94
CA ALA A 186 -1.02 -20.68 8.91
C ALA A 186 -1.40 -22.13 8.51
N ILE A 187 -1.69 -22.39 7.23
CA ILE A 187 -2.01 -23.73 6.73
C ILE A 187 -0.78 -24.65 6.81
N LEU A 188 0.40 -24.13 6.49
CA LEU A 188 1.65 -24.88 6.60
C LEU A 188 1.91 -25.27 8.05
N GLN A 189 1.76 -24.33 8.98
CA GLN A 189 1.94 -24.60 10.41
C GLN A 189 0.94 -25.65 10.92
N GLU A 190 -0.35 -25.51 10.60
CA GLU A 190 -1.37 -26.51 10.95
C GLU A 190 -1.00 -27.91 10.41
N THR A 191 -0.47 -27.96 9.19
CA THR A 191 -0.06 -29.22 8.57
C THR A 191 1.13 -29.83 9.30
N VAL A 192 2.19 -29.05 9.56
CA VAL A 192 3.37 -29.50 10.32
C VAL A 192 2.96 -30.04 11.69
N ASP A 193 2.12 -29.31 12.41
CA ASP A 193 1.62 -29.71 13.72
C ASP A 193 0.88 -31.05 13.68
N SER A 194 0.20 -31.36 12.56
CA SER A 194 -0.53 -32.62 12.38
C SER A 194 0.35 -33.82 11.99
N VAL A 195 1.47 -33.58 11.29
CA VAL A 195 2.32 -34.64 10.73
C VAL A 195 3.62 -34.85 11.48
N VAL A 196 3.95 -33.96 12.42
CA VAL A 196 5.21 -33.97 13.18
C VAL A 196 5.59 -35.38 13.62
N ASN A 197 4.68 -36.13 14.25
CA ASN A 197 4.95 -37.45 14.83
C ASN A 197 5.16 -38.57 13.80
N SER A 198 5.00 -38.26 12.52
CA SER A 198 5.10 -39.18 11.39
C SER A 198 6.25 -38.85 10.42
N LEU A 199 6.99 -37.76 10.66
CA LEU A 199 8.25 -37.46 9.97
C LEU A 199 9.29 -38.51 10.41
N ASN A 200 9.68 -39.41 9.50
CA ASN A 200 10.54 -40.59 9.72
C ASN A 200 12.02 -40.20 9.94
N GLY A 201 12.31 -39.30 10.88
CA GLY A 201 13.67 -38.82 11.15
C GLY A 201 14.23 -37.83 10.10
N SER A 202 13.48 -37.54 9.03
CA SER A 202 13.78 -36.44 8.09
C SER A 202 13.14 -35.14 8.61
N PRO A 203 13.91 -34.22 9.20
CA PRO A 203 13.36 -32.93 9.62
C PRO A 203 12.94 -32.11 8.40
N LEU A 204 11.86 -31.35 8.54
CA LEU A 204 11.51 -30.31 7.57
C LEU A 204 12.51 -29.16 7.70
N PRO A 205 12.79 -28.42 6.61
CA PRO A 205 13.59 -27.19 6.69
C PRO A 205 13.01 -26.17 7.69
N ASP A 206 13.86 -25.41 8.35
CA ASP A 206 13.46 -24.41 9.35
C ASP A 206 12.50 -23.34 8.78
N ASP A 207 12.62 -23.04 7.49
CA ASP A 207 11.79 -22.08 6.75
C ASP A 207 10.58 -22.74 6.06
N PHE A 208 10.26 -24.01 6.38
CA PHE A 208 9.15 -24.72 5.74
C PHE A 208 7.82 -23.97 5.90
N CYS A 209 7.55 -23.41 7.08
CA CYS A 209 6.33 -22.64 7.33
C CYS A 209 6.38 -21.20 6.82
N THR A 210 7.55 -20.71 6.37
CA THR A 210 7.70 -19.36 5.82
C THR A 210 7.13 -19.29 4.40
N TRP A 211 6.37 -18.23 4.11
CA TRP A 211 5.76 -17.99 2.80
C TRP A 211 6.10 -16.58 2.30
N ALA A 212 7.25 -16.42 1.64
CA ALA A 212 7.72 -15.15 1.11
C ALA A 212 7.50 -15.07 -0.42
N VAL A 213 6.24 -15.20 -0.86
CA VAL A 213 5.87 -15.14 -2.28
C VAL A 213 5.47 -13.71 -2.65
N PHE A 214 5.98 -13.23 -3.78
CA PHE A 214 5.70 -11.90 -4.32
C PHE A 214 5.58 -11.97 -5.84
N PRO A 215 4.91 -11.00 -6.49
CA PRO A 215 5.12 -10.77 -7.91
C PRO A 215 6.61 -10.59 -8.19
N THR A 216 7.08 -11.20 -9.27
CA THR A 216 8.44 -11.11 -9.79
C THR A 216 8.56 -10.16 -10.97
N GLN A 217 7.46 -9.97 -11.70
CA GLN A 217 7.38 -9.02 -12.79
C GLN A 217 6.74 -7.72 -12.31
N TYR A 218 7.25 -6.60 -12.82
CA TYR A 218 6.69 -5.24 -12.64
C TYR A 218 6.67 -4.67 -11.21
N ILE A 219 6.93 -5.45 -10.17
CA ILE A 219 6.85 -5.01 -8.76
C ILE A 219 7.78 -3.83 -8.44
N ASP A 220 8.96 -3.77 -9.06
CA ASP A 220 9.92 -2.68 -8.87
C ASP A 220 9.66 -1.47 -9.79
N ASN A 221 8.66 -1.56 -10.66
CA ASN A 221 8.40 -0.56 -11.71
C ASN A 221 7.37 0.49 -11.28
N PHE A 222 7.11 0.67 -9.98
CA PHE A 222 6.14 1.67 -9.51
C PHE A 222 6.42 3.06 -10.09
N LYS A 223 7.70 3.43 -10.24
CA LYS A 223 8.09 4.71 -10.85
C LYS A 223 7.50 4.90 -12.26
N ASP A 224 7.45 3.83 -13.06
CA ASP A 224 6.93 3.87 -14.43
C ASP A 224 5.41 3.89 -14.46
N TYR A 225 4.77 3.34 -13.42
CA TYR A 225 3.32 3.27 -13.26
C TYR A 225 2.74 4.34 -12.33
N ASN A 226 3.57 5.23 -11.79
CA ASN A 226 3.10 6.26 -10.88
C ASN A 226 2.19 7.25 -11.63
N PRO A 227 0.95 7.51 -11.15
CA PRO A 227 0.02 8.41 -11.81
C PRO A 227 0.54 9.84 -11.99
N ILE A 228 1.51 10.27 -11.19
CA ILE A 228 2.11 11.62 -11.26
C ILE A 228 2.59 11.99 -12.68
N LYS A 229 2.97 11.00 -13.49
CA LYS A 229 3.41 11.19 -14.89
C LYS A 229 2.33 11.82 -15.80
N TRP A 230 1.06 11.77 -15.39
CA TRP A 230 -0.06 12.31 -16.16
C TRP A 230 -0.32 13.80 -15.95
N GLY A 231 0.43 14.48 -15.07
CA GLY A 231 0.25 15.92 -14.81
C GLY A 231 0.29 16.79 -16.08
N ALA A 232 1.26 16.54 -16.97
CA ALA A 232 1.38 17.26 -18.24
C ALA A 232 0.21 16.97 -19.21
N LYS A 233 -0.43 15.80 -19.12
CA LYS A 233 -1.63 15.46 -19.91
C LYS A 233 -2.81 16.31 -19.41
N VAL A 234 -3.02 16.38 -18.10
CA VAL A 234 -4.07 17.20 -17.47
C VAL A 234 -3.95 18.67 -17.88
N GLU A 235 -2.73 19.24 -17.79
CA GLU A 235 -2.51 20.63 -18.22
C GLU A 235 -2.89 20.84 -19.69
N ARG A 236 -2.46 19.93 -20.58
CA ARG A 236 -2.75 20.03 -22.01
C ARG A 236 -4.25 19.99 -22.28
N GLU A 237 -4.97 19.09 -21.62
CA GLU A 237 -6.41 18.92 -21.79
C GLU A 237 -7.16 20.15 -21.31
N MET A 238 -6.87 20.66 -20.11
CA MET A 238 -7.46 21.92 -19.61
C MET A 238 -7.19 23.10 -20.55
N ARG A 239 -5.95 23.24 -21.04
CA ARG A 239 -5.60 24.34 -21.97
C ARG A 239 -6.34 24.26 -23.29
N SER A 240 -6.73 23.05 -23.72
CA SER A 240 -7.46 22.80 -24.97
C SER A 240 -8.99 22.87 -24.82
N ASP A 241 -9.50 22.78 -23.60
CA ASP A 241 -10.92 22.74 -23.30
C ASP A 241 -11.54 24.16 -23.25
N SER A 242 -12.71 24.33 -23.86
CA SER A 242 -13.34 25.65 -23.99
C SER A 242 -13.77 26.27 -22.66
N TYR A 243 -13.96 25.45 -21.63
CA TYR A 243 -14.42 25.85 -20.29
C TYR A 243 -13.28 25.88 -19.25
N SER A 244 -12.04 25.65 -19.67
CA SER A 244 -10.85 25.79 -18.80
C SER A 244 -9.61 26.36 -19.53
N SER A 245 -9.80 26.86 -20.76
CA SER A 245 -8.77 27.56 -21.52
C SER A 245 -8.36 28.92 -20.92
N GLU A 246 -7.27 29.49 -21.43
CA GLU A 246 -6.83 30.85 -21.07
C GLU A 246 -7.91 31.90 -21.34
N SER A 247 -8.67 31.75 -22.43
CA SER A 247 -9.74 32.69 -22.78
C SER A 247 -10.87 32.64 -21.75
N TRP A 248 -11.26 31.43 -21.35
CA TRP A 248 -12.34 31.22 -20.38
C TRP A 248 -12.04 31.92 -19.05
N TYR A 249 -10.88 31.62 -18.44
CA TYR A 249 -10.53 32.22 -17.16
C TYR A 249 -10.23 33.72 -17.25
N LYS A 250 -9.80 34.21 -18.42
CA LYS A 250 -9.67 35.64 -18.65
C LYS A 250 -11.04 36.33 -18.63
N ASP A 251 -12.08 35.68 -19.14
CA ASP A 251 -13.45 36.21 -19.12
C ASP A 251 -14.09 36.14 -17.72
N CYS A 252 -13.61 35.27 -16.83
CA CYS A 252 -13.98 35.25 -15.41
C CYS A 252 -13.39 36.42 -14.59
N VAL A 253 -12.53 37.26 -15.18
CA VAL A 253 -11.99 38.45 -14.53
C VAL A 253 -12.95 39.62 -14.74
N ASP A 254 -13.63 39.99 -13.66
CA ASP A 254 -14.55 41.12 -13.63
C ASP A 254 -13.79 42.44 -13.43
N THR A 255 -14.44 43.55 -13.77
CA THR A 255 -13.87 44.89 -13.63
C THR A 255 -14.87 45.84 -13.02
N ASP A 256 -14.37 46.76 -12.21
CA ASP A 256 -15.17 47.82 -11.59
C ASP A 256 -14.54 49.17 -11.89
N ASP A 257 -15.36 50.22 -11.92
CA ASP A 257 -14.96 51.57 -12.31
C ASP A 257 -15.42 52.63 -11.32
N MET A 258 -14.64 53.72 -11.25
CA MET A 258 -14.93 54.86 -10.40
C MET A 258 -14.39 56.13 -11.05
N ASP A 259 -15.18 57.21 -10.95
CA ASP A 259 -14.79 58.53 -11.42
C ASP A 259 -14.00 59.30 -10.36
N PHE A 260 -12.97 60.01 -10.81
CA PHE A 260 -12.09 60.84 -9.99
C PHE A 260 -11.93 62.23 -10.61
N ASP A 261 -11.86 63.25 -9.78
CA ASP A 261 -11.46 64.59 -10.23
C ASP A 261 -9.94 64.72 -10.23
N GLU A 262 -9.37 64.96 -11.41
CA GLU A 262 -7.94 65.21 -11.61
C GLU A 262 -7.70 66.66 -12.08
N PRO A 263 -6.52 67.25 -11.79
CA PRO A 263 -6.14 68.54 -12.36
C PRO A 263 -6.21 68.56 -13.89
N GLY A 264 -6.76 69.63 -14.44
CA GLY A 264 -6.84 69.90 -15.87
C GLY A 264 -5.44 70.03 -16.49
N ARG A 265 -5.24 69.39 -17.65
CA ARG A 265 -3.92 69.34 -18.31
C ARG A 265 -3.52 70.65 -19.00
N ILE A 266 -4.48 71.52 -19.32
CA ILE A 266 -4.30 72.67 -20.23
C ILE A 266 -4.46 74.02 -19.50
N PHE A 267 -5.41 74.12 -18.57
CA PHE A 267 -5.68 75.36 -17.84
C PHE A 267 -5.39 75.17 -16.35
N LYS A 268 -4.53 76.03 -15.79
CA LYS A 268 -4.25 76.04 -14.35
C LYS A 268 -5.54 76.37 -13.60
N GLY A 269 -5.94 75.50 -12.66
CA GLY A 269 -7.11 75.70 -11.80
C GLY A 269 -8.41 75.04 -12.30
N THR A 270 -8.42 74.37 -13.45
CA THR A 270 -9.57 73.56 -13.86
C THR A 270 -9.40 72.10 -13.42
N THR A 271 -10.51 71.41 -13.14
CA THR A 271 -10.53 69.96 -12.92
C THR A 271 -11.09 69.25 -14.16
N ARG A 272 -10.76 67.97 -14.32
CA ARG A 272 -11.38 67.06 -15.27
C ARG A 272 -11.78 65.79 -14.54
N THR A 273 -12.94 65.26 -14.88
CA THR A 273 -13.35 63.93 -14.42
C THR A 273 -12.62 62.88 -15.25
N VAL A 274 -12.05 61.88 -14.59
CA VAL A 274 -11.45 60.70 -15.22
C VAL A 274 -12.03 59.44 -14.60
N THR A 275 -12.45 58.51 -15.43
CA THR A 275 -12.84 57.17 -15.00
C THR A 275 -11.59 56.31 -14.87
N LYS A 276 -11.45 55.62 -13.73
CA LYS A 276 -10.40 54.63 -13.50
C LYS A 276 -11.03 53.29 -13.16
N TYR A 277 -10.33 52.22 -13.55
CA TYR A 277 -10.80 50.86 -13.42
C TYR A 277 -9.93 50.07 -12.43
N CYS A 278 -10.52 49.08 -11.77
CA CYS A 278 -9.84 48.01 -11.06
C CYS A 278 -10.39 46.66 -11.54
N TYR A 279 -9.71 45.56 -11.19
CA TYR A 279 -10.22 44.22 -11.45
C TYR A 279 -10.65 43.54 -10.16
N LYS A 280 -11.64 42.66 -10.29
CA LYS A 280 -12.12 41.71 -9.30
C LYS A 280 -12.16 40.34 -9.96
N TYR A 281 -12.14 39.28 -9.17
CA TYR A 281 -12.40 37.95 -9.70
C TYR A 281 -13.84 37.56 -9.43
N ASP A 282 -14.43 36.76 -10.32
CA ASP A 282 -15.66 36.07 -9.98
C ASP A 282 -15.43 35.22 -8.71
N LYS A 283 -16.38 35.28 -7.77
CA LYS A 283 -16.37 34.51 -6.51
C LYS A 283 -16.25 33.01 -6.76
N GLY A 284 -16.64 32.52 -7.93
CA GLY A 284 -16.53 31.11 -8.34
C GLY A 284 -15.16 30.71 -8.89
N MET A 285 -14.37 31.66 -9.43
CA MET A 285 -13.22 31.35 -10.30
C MET A 285 -12.20 30.39 -9.68
N GLY A 286 -11.83 30.60 -8.41
CA GLY A 286 -10.88 29.72 -7.73
C GLY A 286 -11.44 28.33 -7.41
N LYS A 287 -12.75 28.24 -7.13
CA LYS A 287 -13.44 26.97 -6.91
C LYS A 287 -13.54 26.19 -8.23
N ASP A 288 -13.95 26.87 -9.30
CA ASP A 288 -14.09 26.28 -10.62
C ASP A 288 -12.74 25.78 -11.11
N PHE A 289 -11.66 26.56 -10.97
CA PHE A 289 -10.31 26.14 -11.32
C PHE A 289 -9.86 24.85 -10.62
N LYS A 290 -10.16 24.69 -9.33
CA LYS A 290 -9.86 23.43 -8.61
C LYS A 290 -10.69 22.27 -9.15
N GLN A 291 -11.98 22.51 -9.34
CA GLN A 291 -12.91 21.50 -9.82
C GLN A 291 -12.55 21.04 -11.23
N ASP A 292 -12.09 21.94 -12.08
CA ASP A 292 -11.68 21.64 -13.45
C ASP A 292 -10.46 20.73 -13.47
N ILE A 293 -9.44 20.97 -12.62
CA ILE A 293 -8.29 20.04 -12.49
C ILE A 293 -8.77 18.63 -12.08
N LEU A 294 -9.60 18.53 -11.06
CA LEU A 294 -10.11 17.25 -10.57
C LEU A 294 -11.00 16.55 -11.61
N ASN A 295 -11.84 17.30 -12.30
CA ASN A 295 -12.71 16.80 -13.35
C ASN A 295 -11.90 16.35 -14.57
N THR A 296 -10.85 17.07 -14.95
CA THR A 296 -9.96 16.64 -16.02
C THR A 296 -9.32 15.32 -15.64
N ILE A 297 -8.71 15.19 -14.45
CA ILE A 297 -8.13 13.90 -14.01
C ILE A 297 -9.16 12.77 -14.08
N TYR A 298 -10.36 13.00 -13.56
CA TYR A 298 -11.44 12.02 -13.55
C TYR A 298 -11.92 11.65 -14.96
N ASN A 299 -12.07 12.62 -15.86
CA ASN A 299 -12.55 12.41 -17.23
C ASN A 299 -11.45 11.95 -18.20
N SER A 300 -10.17 12.07 -17.84
CA SER A 300 -9.04 11.60 -18.65
C SER A 300 -8.92 10.07 -18.66
N ASP A 301 -9.77 9.37 -17.89
CA ASP A 301 -9.81 7.91 -17.69
C ASP A 301 -8.40 7.34 -17.43
N ILE A 302 -7.62 8.06 -16.62
CA ILE A 302 -6.23 7.71 -16.29
C ILE A 302 -6.16 6.38 -15.53
N ASP A 303 -7.24 6.00 -14.87
CA ASP A 303 -7.35 4.85 -14.00
C ASP A 303 -7.70 3.54 -14.72
N GLU A 304 -8.32 3.58 -15.91
CA GLU A 304 -8.56 2.37 -16.74
C GLU A 304 -7.26 1.60 -17.03
N TYR A 305 -6.15 2.32 -17.17
CA TYR A 305 -4.81 1.76 -17.34
C TYR A 305 -4.38 0.83 -16.19
N TYR A 306 -4.86 1.07 -14.95
CA TYR A 306 -4.46 0.29 -13.79
C TYR A 306 -5.20 -1.05 -13.67
N GLU A 307 -6.35 -1.23 -14.31
CA GLU A 307 -7.01 -2.53 -14.34
C GLU A 307 -6.06 -3.61 -14.89
N GLU A 308 -5.45 -3.31 -16.04
CA GLU A 308 -4.55 -4.21 -16.73
C GLU A 308 -3.26 -4.44 -15.94
N ILE A 309 -2.61 -3.37 -15.47
CA ILE A 309 -1.31 -3.48 -14.77
C ILE A 309 -1.44 -4.20 -13.45
N LEU A 310 -2.42 -3.82 -12.63
CA LEU A 310 -2.64 -4.46 -11.36
C LEU A 310 -3.10 -5.91 -11.59
N GLY A 311 -3.88 -6.17 -12.65
CA GLY A 311 -4.20 -7.51 -13.12
C GLY A 311 -2.95 -8.35 -13.38
N TRP A 312 -1.98 -7.83 -14.14
CA TRP A 312 -0.72 -8.53 -14.42
C TRP A 312 0.09 -8.86 -13.15
N LEU A 313 0.17 -7.93 -12.20
CA LEU A 313 0.85 -8.15 -10.92
C LEU A 313 0.18 -9.27 -10.11
N ILE A 314 -1.16 -9.27 -10.06
CA ILE A 314 -1.93 -10.30 -9.35
C ILE A 314 -1.80 -11.66 -10.04
N ASP A 315 -1.79 -11.71 -11.36
CA ASP A 315 -1.66 -12.96 -12.11
C ASP A 315 -0.24 -13.54 -12.00
N ASP A 316 0.81 -12.71 -12.03
CA ASP A 316 2.19 -13.16 -11.78
C ASP A 316 2.33 -13.71 -10.34
N TYR A 317 1.74 -13.03 -9.35
CA TYR A 317 1.70 -13.50 -7.98
C TYR A 317 0.96 -14.85 -7.84
N ARG A 318 -0.17 -15.05 -8.54
CA ARG A 318 -0.89 -16.34 -8.57
C ARG A 318 -0.05 -17.44 -9.17
N SER A 319 0.64 -17.17 -10.28
CA SER A 319 1.56 -18.14 -10.89
C SER A 319 2.68 -18.54 -9.92
N ASN A 320 3.21 -17.58 -9.16
CA ASN A 320 4.25 -17.85 -8.17
C ASN A 320 3.72 -18.62 -6.94
N ILE A 321 2.46 -18.39 -6.54
CA ILE A 321 1.79 -19.23 -5.53
C ILE A 321 1.75 -20.68 -5.98
N GLU A 322 1.29 -20.96 -7.21
CA GLU A 322 1.14 -22.33 -7.71
C GLU A 322 2.47 -23.10 -7.68
N LYS A 323 3.55 -22.47 -8.17
CA LYS A 323 4.91 -23.03 -8.12
C LYS A 323 5.36 -23.29 -6.68
N THR A 324 5.05 -22.38 -5.76
CA THR A 324 5.43 -22.51 -4.35
C THR A 324 4.65 -23.61 -3.64
N ILE A 325 3.35 -23.78 -3.96
CA ILE A 325 2.54 -24.90 -3.45
C ILE A 325 3.18 -26.23 -3.87
N GLU A 326 3.55 -26.38 -5.14
CA GLU A 326 4.18 -27.60 -5.64
C GLU A 326 5.52 -27.88 -4.94
N ALA A 327 6.34 -26.85 -4.76
CA ALA A 327 7.61 -26.98 -4.05
C ALA A 327 7.42 -27.41 -2.59
N LYS A 328 6.51 -26.79 -1.84
CA LYS A 328 6.25 -27.14 -0.43
C LYS A 328 5.65 -28.54 -0.29
N CYS A 329 4.75 -28.94 -1.19
CA CYS A 329 4.20 -30.30 -1.20
C CYS A 329 5.29 -31.35 -1.45
N LYS A 330 6.22 -31.09 -2.38
CA LYS A 330 7.33 -32.00 -2.67
C LYS A 330 8.27 -32.15 -1.46
N VAL A 331 8.62 -31.04 -0.80
CA VAL A 331 9.45 -31.08 0.42
C VAL A 331 8.78 -31.92 1.52
N LEU A 332 7.45 -31.78 1.69
CA LEU A 332 6.73 -32.59 2.68
C LEU A 332 6.66 -34.07 2.27
N GLU A 333 6.47 -34.38 0.99
CA GLU A 333 6.46 -35.75 0.48
C GLU A 333 7.79 -36.46 0.77
N GLU A 334 8.91 -35.80 0.46
CA GLU A 334 10.26 -36.30 0.75
C GLU A 334 10.50 -36.52 2.26
N ALA A 335 9.98 -35.64 3.12
CA ALA A 335 10.13 -35.76 4.57
C ALA A 335 9.28 -36.89 5.20
N LEU A 336 8.15 -37.23 4.57
CA LEU A 336 7.28 -38.33 5.02
C LEU A 336 7.81 -39.71 4.57
N GLY A 337 8.66 -39.75 3.54
CA GLY A 337 9.32 -40.96 3.03
C GLY A 337 8.50 -41.70 1.98
#